data_AF-A0A1W9VB55-F1
#
_entry.id   AF-A0A1W9VB55-F1
#
_cell.length_a   1.000
_cell.length_b   1.000
_cell.length_c   1.000
_cell.angle_alpha   90.00
_cell.angle_beta   90.00
_cell.angle_gamma   90.00
#
_symmetry.space_group_name_H-M   'P 1'
#
loop_
_entity.id
_entity.type
_entity.pdbx_description
1 polymer ?
#
loop_
_entity_poly.entity_id
_entity_poly.type
_entity_poly.pdbx_seq_one_letter_code
_entity_poly.pdbx_strand_id
1 'polypeptide(L)'
;MRHPKLREWDRKLKAVCDRIDSWLEDEYGDLYRLRPNRAERGETCNPEMDGLFNIQAVFTPGYGSEKGRGYIIEIEISTLDIISQTNRQKIDKKVLFLIKQDLLKEDGWEYD
;
A
#
# COMPACT_ATOMS: atom_id res chain seq x y z
N MET A 1 -24.35 9.54 3.42
CA MET A 1 -23.56 10.54 2.64
C MET A 1 -22.23 10.73 3.38
N ARG A 2 -21.07 10.43 2.78
CA ARG A 2 -19.75 10.68 3.43
C ARG A 2 -19.43 12.18 3.36
N HIS A 3 -18.90 12.74 4.45
CA HIS A 3 -18.51 14.15 4.53
C HIS A 3 -17.45 14.49 3.46
N PRO A 4 -17.50 15.65 2.77
CA PRO A 4 -16.59 15.99 1.68
C PRO A 4 -15.10 15.86 2.03
N LYS A 5 -14.68 16.38 3.19
CA LYS A 5 -13.29 16.26 3.67
C LYS A 5 -12.82 14.81 3.86
N LEU A 6 -13.72 13.92 4.26
CA LEU A 6 -13.37 12.50 4.40
C LEU A 6 -13.12 11.87 3.02
N ARG A 7 -13.91 12.26 2.01
CA ARG A 7 -13.70 11.79 0.63
C ARG A 7 -12.40 12.31 0.02
N GLU A 8 -12.02 13.54 0.36
CA GLU A 8 -10.73 14.12 -0.06
C GLU A 8 -9.56 13.38 0.59
N TRP A 9 -9.68 13.10 1.90
CA TRP A 9 -8.69 12.30 2.62
C TRP A 9 -8.57 10.88 2.07
N ASP A 10 -9.68 10.18 1.84
CA ASP A 10 -9.69 8.84 1.24
C ASP A 10 -9.03 8.85 -0.17
N ARG A 11 -9.28 9.90 -0.98
CA ARG A 11 -8.64 10.06 -2.30
C ARG A 11 -7.13 10.29 -2.18
N LYS A 12 -6.70 11.13 -1.24
CA LYS A 12 -5.27 11.37 -0.99
C LYS A 12 -4.56 10.08 -0.58
N LEU A 13 -5.15 9.33 0.35
CA LEU A 13 -4.58 8.09 0.83
C LEU A 13 -4.51 7.03 -0.27
N LYS A 14 -5.56 6.90 -1.09
CA LYS A 14 -5.53 6.02 -2.28
C LYS A 14 -4.40 6.42 -3.24
N ALA A 15 -4.24 7.71 -3.53
CA ALA A 15 -3.18 8.16 -4.43
C ALA A 15 -1.76 7.86 -3.88
N VAL A 16 -1.56 7.90 -2.56
CA VAL A 16 -0.30 7.47 -1.93
C VAL A 16 -0.10 5.97 -2.14
N CYS A 17 -1.12 5.16 -1.85
CA CYS A 17 -1.08 3.71 -2.04
C CYS A 17 -0.78 3.31 -3.49
N ASP A 18 -1.52 3.87 -4.47
CA ASP A 18 -1.34 3.56 -5.90
C ASP A 18 0.09 3.90 -6.39
N ARG A 19 0.70 4.98 -5.87
CA ARG A 19 2.10 5.33 -6.18
C ARG A 19 3.09 4.32 -5.61
N ILE A 20 2.87 3.90 -4.36
CA ILE A 20 3.74 2.92 -3.70
C ILE A 20 3.62 1.57 -4.39
N ASP A 21 2.42 1.16 -4.81
CA ASP A 21 2.22 -0.03 -5.64
C ASP A 21 3.05 0.04 -6.91
N SER A 22 2.90 1.12 -7.69
CA SER A 22 3.68 1.29 -8.91
C SER A 22 5.18 1.20 -8.66
N TRP A 23 5.67 1.81 -7.57
CA TRP A 23 7.09 1.75 -7.21
C TRP A 23 7.53 0.34 -6.81
N LEU A 24 6.72 -0.42 -6.06
CA LEU A 24 7.02 -1.80 -5.71
C LEU A 24 7.04 -2.71 -6.93
N GLU A 25 6.13 -2.51 -7.87
CA GLU A 25 6.12 -3.24 -9.14
C GLU A 25 7.39 -2.98 -9.94
N ASP A 26 7.82 -1.72 -10.06
CA ASP A 26 9.04 -1.36 -10.79
C ASP A 26 10.29 -2.01 -10.19
N GLU A 27 10.34 -2.16 -8.86
CA GLU A 27 11.54 -2.59 -8.14
C GLU A 27 11.58 -4.09 -7.81
N TYR A 28 10.41 -4.70 -7.63
CA TYR A 28 10.27 -6.06 -7.11
C TYR A 28 9.28 -6.91 -7.91
N GLY A 29 8.65 -6.38 -8.97
CA GLY A 29 7.61 -7.08 -9.76
C GLY A 29 8.07 -8.43 -10.32
N ASP A 30 9.36 -8.56 -10.64
CA ASP A 30 9.95 -9.79 -11.18
C ASP A 30 10.60 -10.69 -10.11
N LEU A 31 10.53 -10.32 -8.83
CA LEU A 31 11.20 -11.06 -7.76
C LEU A 31 10.49 -12.39 -7.44
N TYR A 32 9.19 -12.44 -7.68
CA TYR A 32 8.33 -13.59 -7.41
C TYR A 32 7.42 -13.86 -8.60
N ARG A 33 7.04 -15.13 -8.77
CA ARG A 33 6.07 -15.50 -9.80
C ARG A 33 4.70 -14.96 -9.42
N LEU A 34 4.05 -14.32 -10.37
CA LEU A 34 2.67 -13.92 -10.24
C LEU A 34 1.75 -15.15 -10.06
N ARG A 35 0.76 -15.07 -9.17
CA ARG A 35 -0.24 -16.13 -9.01
C ARG A 35 -1.00 -16.35 -10.33
N PRO A 36 -1.33 -17.59 -10.74
CA PRO A 36 -1.87 -17.88 -12.07
C PRO A 36 -3.17 -17.13 -12.46
N ASN A 37 -4.01 -16.76 -11.49
CA ASN A 37 -5.28 -16.07 -11.72
C ASN A 37 -5.19 -14.55 -11.40
N ARG A 38 -4.02 -13.95 -11.55
CA ARG A 38 -3.80 -12.50 -11.41
C ARG A 38 -3.29 -11.98 -12.75
N ALA A 39 -3.88 -10.89 -13.20
CA ALA A 39 -3.50 -10.25 -14.44
C ALA A 39 -2.14 -9.55 -14.29
N GLU A 40 -1.36 -9.51 -15.36
CA GLU A 40 -0.08 -8.80 -15.37
C GLU A 40 -0.31 -7.29 -15.22
N ARG A 41 0.69 -6.58 -14.67
CA ARG A 41 0.57 -5.14 -14.40
C ARG A 41 0.11 -4.39 -15.65
N GLY A 42 -0.97 -3.61 -15.50
CA GLY A 42 -1.54 -2.80 -16.57
C GLY A 42 -2.49 -3.55 -17.52
N GLU A 43 -2.76 -4.83 -17.29
CA GLU A 43 -3.79 -5.57 -18.04
C GLU A 43 -5.22 -5.23 -17.60
N THR A 44 -5.40 -4.54 -16.47
CA THR A 44 -6.72 -4.13 -15.98
C THR A 44 -6.83 -2.61 -15.86
N CYS A 45 -8.07 -2.12 -15.80
CA CYS A 45 -8.34 -0.70 -15.55
C CYS A 45 -8.20 -0.32 -14.06
N ASN A 46 -8.03 -1.31 -13.16
CA ASN A 46 -7.87 -1.07 -11.72
C ASN A 46 -6.56 -1.71 -11.25
N PRO A 47 -5.51 -0.92 -10.96
CA PRO A 47 -4.22 -1.44 -10.52
C PRO A 47 -4.30 -2.42 -9.33
N GLU A 48 -5.31 -2.28 -8.45
CA GLU A 48 -5.54 -3.22 -7.35
C GLU A 48 -5.90 -4.64 -7.81
N MET A 49 -6.23 -4.84 -9.09
CA MET A 49 -6.66 -6.10 -9.70
C MET A 49 -5.58 -6.75 -10.58
N ASP A 50 -4.43 -6.10 -10.78
CA ASP A 50 -3.30 -6.61 -11.56
C ASP A 50 -1.96 -6.44 -10.83
N GLY A 51 -0.89 -6.98 -11.41
CA GLY A 51 0.44 -6.90 -10.82
C GLY A 51 0.65 -7.79 -9.58
N LEU A 52 1.90 -7.80 -9.12
CA LEU A 52 2.38 -8.57 -7.98
C LEU A 52 2.02 -7.91 -6.64
N PHE A 53 1.94 -6.59 -6.55
CA PHE A 53 1.72 -5.83 -5.32
C PHE A 53 0.36 -5.14 -5.30
N ASN A 54 -0.19 -5.01 -4.10
CA ASN A 54 -1.38 -4.20 -3.85
C ASN A 54 -1.28 -3.64 -2.42
N ILE A 55 -1.17 -2.32 -2.31
CA ILE A 55 -1.08 -1.57 -1.05
C ILE A 55 -2.43 -0.90 -0.85
N GLN A 56 -3.05 -1.18 0.29
CA GLN A 56 -4.37 -0.64 0.60
C GLN A 56 -4.39 0.00 1.98
N ALA A 57 -5.19 1.05 2.12
CA ALA A 57 -5.47 1.65 3.41
C ALA A 57 -6.91 1.37 3.83
N VAL A 58 -7.07 0.59 4.89
CA VAL A 58 -8.37 0.15 5.40
C VAL A 58 -8.68 0.88 6.68
N PHE A 59 -9.79 1.63 6.70
CA PHE A 59 -10.24 2.30 7.92
C PHE A 59 -10.64 1.26 8.98
N THR A 60 -10.19 1.48 10.20
CA THR A 60 -10.57 0.69 11.38
C THR A 60 -11.09 1.60 12.49
N PRO A 61 -12.19 1.23 13.18
CA PRO A 61 -12.63 1.94 14.38
C PRO A 61 -11.66 1.76 15.55
N GLY A 62 -10.75 0.77 15.49
CA GLY A 62 -9.69 0.57 16.48
C GLY A 62 -10.16 0.02 17.82
N TYR A 63 -11.28 -0.72 17.85
CA TYR A 63 -11.74 -1.37 19.09
C TYR A 63 -10.67 -2.32 19.63
N GLY A 64 -10.26 -2.11 20.89
CA GLY A 64 -9.19 -2.89 21.53
C GLY A 64 -7.76 -2.46 21.18
N SER A 65 -7.57 -1.45 20.33
CA SER A 65 -6.26 -0.87 20.02
C SER A 65 -5.95 0.30 20.95
N GLU A 66 -4.71 0.38 21.46
CA GLU A 66 -4.21 1.56 22.19
C GLU A 66 -4.19 2.84 21.34
N LYS A 67 -4.14 2.70 20.01
CA LYS A 67 -4.06 3.84 19.07
C LYS A 67 -5.44 4.39 18.68
N GLY A 68 -6.52 3.66 18.98
CA GLY A 68 -7.88 4.04 18.59
C GLY A 68 -8.11 4.01 17.08
N ARG A 69 -9.08 4.80 16.61
CA ARG A 69 -9.51 4.85 15.19
C ARG A 69 -8.37 5.30 14.27
N GLY A 70 -8.31 4.72 13.08
CA GLY A 70 -7.29 5.06 12.11
C GLY A 70 -7.38 4.22 10.84
N TYR A 71 -6.26 4.12 10.13
CA TYR A 71 -6.11 3.29 8.95
C TYR A 71 -5.04 2.23 9.21
N ILE A 72 -5.31 1.01 8.77
CA ILE A 72 -4.32 -0.06 8.64
C ILE A 72 -3.83 -0.05 7.21
N ILE A 73 -2.52 -0.20 7.03
CA ILE A 73 -1.92 -0.40 5.73
C ILE A 73 -1.76 -1.89 5.52
N GLU A 74 -2.43 -2.41 4.50
CA GLU A 74 -2.31 -3.79 4.06
C GLU A 74 -1.35 -3.86 2.88
N ILE A 75 -0.45 -4.84 2.92
CA ILE A 75 0.54 -5.12 1.88
C ILE A 75 0.27 -6.54 1.38
N GLU A 76 -0.36 -6.64 0.23
CA GLU A 76 -0.59 -7.90 -0.48
C GLU A 76 0.52 -8.13 -1.51
N ILE A 77 0.99 -9.37 -1.57
CA ILE A 77 1.96 -9.84 -2.58
C ILE A 77 1.31 -11.05 -3.25
N SER A 78 0.83 -10.88 -4.48
CA SER A 78 0.04 -11.82 -5.28
C SER A 78 0.90 -12.96 -5.85
N THR A 79 1.50 -13.76 -4.97
CA THR A 79 2.36 -14.88 -5.35
C THR A 79 2.02 -16.15 -4.57
N LEU A 80 2.36 -17.31 -5.15
CA LEU A 80 2.38 -18.60 -4.46
C LEU A 80 3.80 -18.97 -3.97
N ASP A 81 4.80 -18.17 -4.32
CA ASP A 81 6.18 -18.40 -3.88
C ASP A 81 6.31 -18.12 -2.38
N ILE A 82 7.23 -18.84 -1.74
CA ILE A 82 7.54 -18.61 -0.33
C ILE A 82 8.37 -17.33 -0.21
N ILE A 83 7.80 -16.33 0.45
CA ILE A 83 8.49 -15.07 0.75
C ILE A 83 9.29 -15.25 2.03
N SER A 84 10.62 -15.12 1.94
CA SER A 84 11.49 -15.17 3.13
C SER A 84 11.14 -14.03 4.10
N GLN A 85 11.28 -14.28 5.40
CA GLN A 85 11.02 -13.27 6.42
C GLN A 85 11.87 -12.01 6.21
N THR A 86 13.11 -12.17 5.75
CA THR A 86 14.02 -11.06 5.43
C THR A 86 13.49 -10.19 4.30
N ASN A 87 13.02 -10.80 3.20
CA ASN A 87 12.46 -10.04 2.08
C ASN A 87 11.15 -9.37 2.47
N ARG A 88 10.30 -10.07 3.24
CA ARG A 88 9.06 -9.49 3.74
C ARG A 88 9.33 -8.25 4.60
N GLN A 89 10.25 -8.34 5.55
CA GLN A 89 10.64 -7.19 6.38
C GLN A 89 11.25 -6.05 5.58
N LYS A 90 12.01 -6.36 4.52
CA LYS A 90 12.57 -5.34 3.61
C LYS A 90 11.46 -4.57 2.90
N ILE A 91 10.47 -5.29 2.36
CA ILE A 91 9.30 -4.70 1.70
C ILE A 91 8.49 -3.87 2.70
N ASP A 92 8.15 -4.43 3.86
CA ASP A 92 7.35 -3.74 4.89
C ASP A 92 8.02 -2.43 5.36
N LYS A 93 9.33 -2.46 5.64
CA LYS A 93 10.09 -1.26 6.02
C LYS A 93 10.12 -0.22 4.90
N LYS A 94 10.21 -0.66 3.65
CA LYS A 94 10.26 0.25 2.49
C LYS A 94 8.89 0.91 2.28
N VAL A 95 7.80 0.15 2.36
CA VAL A 95 6.44 0.70 2.32
C VAL A 95 6.24 1.71 3.44
N LEU A 96 6.60 1.38 4.68
CA LEU A 96 6.49 2.30 5.81
C LEU A 96 7.28 3.60 5.58
N PHE A 97 8.50 3.49 5.05
CA PHE A 97 9.32 4.66 4.70
C PHE A 97 8.65 5.54 3.64
N LEU A 98 8.13 4.94 2.56
CA LEU A 98 7.48 5.67 1.47
C LEU A 98 6.19 6.36 1.93
N ILE A 99 5.36 5.67 2.72
CA ILE A 99 4.14 6.25 3.31
C ILE A 99 4.49 7.46 4.17
N LYS A 100 5.50 7.34 5.04
CA LYS A 100 5.95 8.46 5.87
C LYS A 100 6.43 9.62 5.01
N GLN A 101 7.27 9.37 4.00
CA GLN A 101 7.75 10.43 3.12
C GLN A 101 6.61 11.15 2.39
N ASP A 102 5.67 10.40 1.82
CA ASP A 102 4.59 10.97 1.02
C ASP A 102 3.56 11.73 1.87
N LEU A 103 3.25 11.22 3.08
CA LEU A 103 2.37 11.92 3.99
C LEU A 103 3.03 13.17 4.61
N LEU A 104 4.33 13.12 4.92
CA LEU A 104 5.06 14.26 5.52
C LEU A 104 5.36 15.39 4.53
N LYS A 105 5.68 15.05 3.27
CA LYS A 105 5.94 16.04 2.21
C LYS A 105 4.76 16.98 1.97
N GLU A 106 3.54 16.53 2.23
CA GLU A 106 2.34 17.34 2.02
C GLU A 106 1.93 18.19 3.23
N ASP A 107 2.42 17.88 4.43
CA ASP A 107 2.04 18.60 5.66
C ASP A 107 3.13 19.58 6.16
N GLY A 108 4.31 19.63 5.53
CA GLY A 108 5.38 20.58 5.89
C GLY A 108 6.08 20.29 7.23
N TRP A 109 6.00 19.05 7.73
CA TRP A 109 6.67 18.63 8.96
C TRP A 109 7.98 17.91 8.63
N GLU A 110 9.11 18.58 8.90
CA GLU A 110 10.42 17.93 9.04
C GLU A 110 10.49 17.18 10.37
N TYR A 111 11.22 16.06 10.40
CA TYR A 111 11.45 15.28 11.60
C TYR A 111 12.92 15.43 12.01
N ASP A 112 13.16 15.89 13.24
CA ASP A 112 14.45 15.89 13.95
C ASP A 112 14.91 14.45 14.29
#